data_AF-A0A966TY99-F1
#
_entry.id   AF-A0A966TY99-F1
#
_cell.length_a   1.000
_cell.length_b   1.000
_cell.length_c   1.000
_cell.angle_alpha   90.00
_cell.angle_beta   90.00
_cell.angle_gamma   90.00
#
_symmetry.space_group_name_H-M   'P 1'
#
loop_
_entity.id
_entity.type
_entity.pdbx_description
1 polymer ?
#
loop_
_entity_poly.entity_id
_entity_poly.type
_entity_poly.pdbx_seq_one_letter_code
_entity_poly.pdbx_strand_id
1 'polypeptide(L)'
;LGRIVAAVRENEQRAEALGHDPRRIRLVVFVLSYFLAGVAGALYAGFAQFVSPELFFWTVSGHVLVMVVLGGAGTLVGPMLGALALFYAEHELSALTESWGLALGLLFMVVVIAAPAGLMGWLRAAMGGRAR
;
A
#
# COMPACT_ATOMS: atom_id res chain seq x y z
N LEU A 1 2.69 18.08 -11.49
CA LEU A 1 1.58 17.38 -10.78
C LEU A 1 2.00 16.90 -9.38
N GLY A 2 3.02 16.04 -9.22
CA GLY A 2 3.40 15.51 -7.90
C GLY A 2 3.66 16.57 -6.82
N ARG A 3 4.42 17.64 -7.12
CA ARG A 3 4.65 18.75 -6.17
C ARG A 3 3.40 19.55 -5.82
N ILE A 4 2.45 19.65 -6.76
CA ILE A 4 1.19 20.38 -6.57
C ILE A 4 0.25 19.57 -5.66
N VAL A 5 0.20 18.24 -5.86
CA VAL A 5 -0.54 17.33 -4.96
C VAL A 5 0.04 17.37 -3.55
N ALA A 6 1.37 17.39 -3.42
CA ALA A 6 2.04 17.55 -2.12
C ALA A 6 1.68 18.89 -1.46
N ALA A 7 1.69 19.99 -2.23
CA ALA A 7 1.29 21.31 -1.73
C ALA A 7 -0.17 21.35 -1.24
N VAL A 8 -1.09 20.73 -1.98
CA VAL A 8 -2.51 20.59 -1.57
C VAL A 8 -2.65 19.73 -0.31
N ARG A 9 -1.83 18.69 -0.15
CA ARG A 9 -1.80 17.85 1.06
C ARG A 9 -1.28 18.60 2.29
N GLU A 10 -0.31 19.51 2.12
CA GLU A 10 0.27 20.28 3.22
C GLU A 10 -0.63 21.44 3.67
N ASN A 11 -1.13 22.25 2.73
CA ASN A 11 -2.00 23.37 3.05
C ASN A 11 -2.90 23.73 1.86
N GLU A 12 -4.18 23.40 1.99
CA GLU A 12 -5.22 23.63 0.98
C GLU A 12 -5.43 25.12 0.68
N GLN A 13 -5.54 25.95 1.72
CA GLN A 13 -5.72 27.41 1.57
C GLN A 13 -4.52 28.07 0.86
N ARG A 14 -3.30 27.61 1.14
CA ARG A 14 -2.10 28.14 0.49
C ARG A 14 -2.02 27.74 -0.98
N ALA A 15 -2.47 26.53 -1.33
CA ALA A 15 -2.56 26.10 -2.71
C ALA A 15 -3.61 26.90 -3.49
N GLU A 16 -4.75 27.21 -2.87
CA GLU A 16 -5.79 28.08 -3.44
C GLU A 16 -5.28 29.50 -3.69
N ALA A 17 -4.56 30.08 -2.74
CA ALA A 17 -3.96 31.41 -2.88
C ALA A 17 -2.94 31.50 -4.03
N LEU A 18 -2.32 30.37 -4.41
CA LEU A 18 -1.40 30.26 -5.56
C LEU A 18 -2.13 29.98 -6.89
N GLY A 19 -3.46 29.95 -6.89
CA GLY A 19 -4.29 29.74 -8.08
C GLY A 19 -4.55 28.28 -8.43
N HIS A 20 -4.27 27.34 -7.52
CA HIS A 20 -4.60 25.93 -7.71
C HIS A 20 -5.92 25.58 -7.04
N ASP A 21 -6.84 24.93 -7.76
CA ASP A 21 -8.10 24.41 -7.21
C ASP A 21 -7.87 23.01 -6.58
N PRO A 22 -7.91 22.89 -5.23
CA PRO A 22 -7.66 21.62 -4.53
C PRO A 22 -8.71 20.56 -4.83
N ARG A 23 -9.96 20.97 -5.11
CA ARG A 23 -11.05 20.04 -5.40
C ARG A 23 -10.80 19.33 -6.72
N ARG A 24 -10.42 20.08 -7.76
CA ARG A 24 -10.03 19.49 -9.06
C ARG A 24 -8.83 18.58 -8.92
N ILE A 25 -7.82 18.98 -8.16
CA ILE A 25 -6.61 18.17 -7.95
C ILE A 25 -6.95 16.85 -7.24
N ARG A 26 -7.75 16.90 -6.17
CA ARG A 26 -8.23 15.69 -5.47
C ARG A 26 -9.05 14.80 -6.38
N LEU A 27 -9.94 15.38 -7.20
CA LEU A 27 -10.76 14.61 -8.15
C LEU A 27 -9.88 13.89 -9.19
N VAL A 28 -8.87 14.56 -9.75
CA VAL A 28 -7.94 13.92 -10.70
C VAL A 28 -7.17 12.79 -10.05
N VAL A 29 -6.63 12.99 -8.84
CA VAL A 29 -5.92 11.94 -8.09
C VAL A 29 -6.85 10.77 -7.79
N PHE A 30 -8.08 11.05 -7.35
CA PHE A 30 -9.09 10.04 -7.06
C PHE A 30 -9.44 9.21 -8.30
N VAL A 31 -9.76 9.86 -9.42
CA VAL A 31 -10.09 9.17 -10.68
C VAL A 31 -8.92 8.31 -11.17
N LEU A 32 -7.68 8.81 -11.09
CA LEU A 32 -6.49 8.04 -11.46
C LEU A 32 -6.28 6.82 -10.54
N SER A 33 -6.44 6.98 -9.23
CA SER A 33 -6.34 5.86 -8.28
C SER A 33 -7.40 4.79 -8.52
N TYR A 34 -8.65 5.20 -8.75
CA TYR A 34 -9.76 4.28 -9.05
C TYR A 34 -9.60 3.62 -10.42
N PHE A 35 -9.08 4.32 -11.42
CA PHE A 35 -8.77 3.74 -12.71
C PHE A 35 -7.73 2.61 -12.57
N LEU A 36 -6.63 2.85 -11.86
CA LEU A 36 -5.62 1.83 -11.60
C LEU A 36 -6.17 0.65 -10.79
N ALA A 37 -6.96 0.92 -9.75
CA ALA A 37 -7.62 -0.11 -8.95
C ALA A 37 -8.60 -0.94 -9.80
N GLY A 38 -9.36 -0.31 -10.71
CA GLY A 38 -10.27 -0.98 -11.63
C GLY A 38 -9.54 -1.87 -12.63
N VAL A 39 -8.43 -1.39 -13.20
CA VAL A 39 -7.57 -2.20 -14.09
C VAL A 39 -6.99 -3.40 -13.33
N ALA A 40 -6.49 -3.19 -12.10
CA ALA A 40 -5.99 -4.27 -11.27
C ALA A 40 -7.09 -5.31 -10.95
N GLY A 41 -8.29 -4.87 -10.62
CA GLY A 41 -9.44 -5.74 -10.38
C GLY A 41 -9.87 -6.53 -11.62
N ALA A 42 -9.91 -5.89 -12.79
CA ALA A 42 -10.22 -6.56 -14.05
C ALA A 42 -9.17 -7.64 -14.41
N LEU A 43 -7.89 -7.33 -14.18
CA LEU A 43 -6.80 -8.30 -14.37
C LEU A 43 -6.91 -9.46 -13.37
N TYR A 44 -7.22 -9.16 -12.10
CA TYR A 44 -7.42 -10.17 -11.07
C TYR A 44 -8.58 -11.10 -11.39
N ALA A 45 -9.72 -10.58 -11.86
CA ALA A 45 -10.87 -11.41 -12.25
C ALA A 45 -10.51 -12.40 -13.37
N GLY A 46 -9.73 -11.94 -14.36
CA GLY A 46 -9.19 -12.80 -15.40
C GLY A 46 -8.20 -13.85 -14.88
N PHE A 47 -7.36 -13.51 -13.90
CA PHE A 47 -6.42 -14.44 -13.29
C PHE A 47 -7.10 -15.49 -12.39
N ALA A 48 -8.03 -15.06 -11.54
CA ALA A 48 -8.66 -15.89 -10.53
C ALA A 48 -9.67 -16.89 -11.12
N GLN A 49 -10.22 -16.63 -12.31
CA GLN A 49 -11.24 -17.45 -13.02
C GLN A 49 -12.56 -17.65 -12.24
N PHE A 50 -12.61 -17.26 -10.98
CA PHE A 50 -13.74 -17.33 -10.07
C PHE A 50 -13.73 -16.11 -9.15
N VAL A 51 -14.91 -15.53 -8.92
CA VAL A 51 -15.10 -14.35 -8.07
C VAL A 51 -15.97 -14.76 -6.89
N SER A 52 -15.40 -14.79 -5.68
CA SER A 52 -16.16 -15.04 -4.45
C SER A 52 -16.64 -13.73 -3.82
N PRO A 53 -17.78 -13.72 -3.10
CA PRO A 53 -18.23 -12.56 -2.33
C PRO A 53 -17.23 -12.09 -1.27
N GLU A 54 -16.27 -12.94 -0.90
CA GLU A 54 -15.29 -12.62 0.14
C GLU A 54 -14.36 -11.47 -0.26
N LEU A 55 -14.20 -11.26 -1.56
CA LEU A 55 -13.42 -10.16 -2.12
C LEU A 55 -13.97 -8.77 -1.75
N PHE A 56 -15.24 -8.70 -1.34
CA PHE A 56 -15.88 -7.47 -0.89
C PHE A 56 -15.73 -7.20 0.61
N PHE A 57 -15.19 -8.16 1.37
CA PHE A 57 -14.95 -7.94 2.80
C PHE A 57 -13.79 -6.97 3.02
N TRP A 58 -13.89 -6.21 4.13
CA TRP A 58 -12.89 -5.24 4.55
C TRP A 58 -11.49 -5.85 4.73
N THR A 59 -11.42 -7.16 4.98
CA THR A 59 -10.18 -7.91 5.17
C THR A 59 -9.27 -7.81 3.95
N VAL A 60 -9.81 -7.76 2.74
CA VAL A 60 -9.01 -7.57 1.51
C VAL A 60 -8.34 -6.19 1.50
N SER A 61 -9.07 -5.15 1.84
CA SER A 61 -8.52 -3.79 1.99
C SER A 61 -7.45 -3.74 3.10
N GLY A 62 -7.65 -4.51 4.17
CA GLY A 62 -6.66 -4.68 5.25
C GLY A 62 -5.36 -5.30 4.74
N HIS A 63 -5.43 -6.36 3.94
CA HIS A 63 -4.24 -6.98 3.32
C HIS A 63 -3.49 -5.98 2.44
N VAL A 64 -4.19 -5.23 1.60
CA VAL A 64 -3.55 -4.20 0.74
C VAL A 64 -2.85 -3.14 1.58
N LEU A 65 -3.46 -2.68 2.67
CA LEU A 65 -2.83 -1.73 3.60
C LEU A 65 -1.56 -2.31 4.22
N VAL A 66 -1.62 -3.57 4.68
CA VAL A 66 -0.46 -4.29 5.24
C VAL A 66 0.67 -4.39 4.21
N MET A 67 0.38 -4.76 2.95
CA MET A 67 1.37 -4.83 1.88
C MET A 67 2.07 -3.48 1.66
N VAL A 68 1.31 -2.38 1.65
CA VAL A 68 1.86 -1.02 1.47
C VAL A 68 2.73 -0.61 2.66
N VAL A 69 2.26 -0.84 3.89
CA VAL A 69 2.99 -0.45 5.11
C VAL A 69 4.25 -1.29 5.27
N LEU A 70 4.15 -2.61 5.11
CA LEU A 70 5.26 -3.55 5.22
C LEU A 70 6.31 -3.32 4.12
N GLY A 71 5.86 -3.03 2.90
CA GLY A 71 6.72 -2.68 1.78
C GLY A 71 7.39 -1.30 1.88
N GLY A 72 6.73 -0.35 2.52
CA GLY A 72 7.16 1.04 2.69
C GLY A 72 6.33 2.02 1.85
N ALA A 73 5.68 2.97 2.54
CA ALA A 73 4.86 4.00 1.92
C ALA A 73 5.69 5.01 1.09
N GLY A 74 5.16 5.44 -0.06
CA GLY A 74 5.79 6.47 -0.90
C GLY A 74 6.68 5.95 -2.03
N THR A 75 6.68 4.64 -2.29
CA THR A 75 7.30 4.05 -3.49
C THR A 75 6.34 3.11 -4.21
N LEU A 76 6.54 2.90 -5.51
CA LEU A 76 5.79 1.90 -6.29
C LEU A 76 6.30 0.47 -6.02
N VAL A 77 7.62 0.32 -5.83
CA VAL A 77 8.27 -0.99 -5.65
C VAL A 77 8.07 -1.54 -4.24
N GLY A 78 7.97 -0.67 -3.22
CA GLY A 78 7.77 -1.07 -1.83
C GLY A 78 6.56 -2.00 -1.66
N PRO A 79 5.34 -1.58 -2.03
CA PRO A 79 4.15 -2.42 -1.94
C PRO A 79 4.25 -3.76 -2.69
N MET A 80 4.99 -3.83 -3.81
CA MET A 80 5.21 -5.09 -4.53
C MET A 80 6.07 -6.06 -3.71
N LEU A 81 7.14 -5.57 -3.08
CA LEU A 81 7.97 -6.37 -2.16
C LEU A 81 7.18 -6.75 -0.91
N GLY A 82 6.36 -5.84 -0.39
CA GLY A 82 5.48 -6.09 0.73
C GLY A 82 4.44 -7.17 0.45
N ALA A 83 3.85 -7.16 -0.75
CA ALA A 83 2.96 -8.22 -1.22
C ALA A 83 3.67 -9.58 -1.26
N LEU A 84 4.87 -9.64 -1.84
CA LEU A 84 5.64 -10.88 -1.93
C LEU A 84 5.99 -11.43 -0.54
N ALA A 85 6.44 -10.57 0.38
CA ALA A 85 6.73 -10.97 1.75
C ALA A 85 5.48 -11.41 2.51
N LEU A 86 4.35 -10.71 2.33
CA LEU A 86 3.10 -11.04 2.99
C LEU A 86 2.54 -12.39 2.51
N PHE A 87 2.48 -12.61 1.19
CA PHE A 87 2.02 -13.87 0.62
C PHE A 87 2.91 -15.05 1.01
N TYR A 88 4.23 -14.84 1.06
CA TYR A 88 5.15 -15.87 1.52
C TYR A 88 4.90 -16.22 3.00
N ALA A 89 4.76 -15.20 3.86
CA ALA A 89 4.43 -15.41 5.26
C ALA A 89 3.07 -16.09 5.43
N GLU A 90 2.04 -15.65 4.70
CA GLU A 90 0.71 -16.26 4.73
C GLU A 90 0.75 -17.74 4.34
N HIS A 91 1.51 -18.10 3.30
CA HIS A 91 1.65 -19.48 2.85
C HIS A 91 2.31 -20.38 3.91
N GLU A 92 3.41 -19.93 4.51
CA GLU A 92 4.14 -20.67 5.54
C GLU A 92 3.34 -20.75 6.85
N LEU A 93 2.71 -19.65 7.27
CA LEU A 93 1.90 -19.61 8.50
C LEU A 93 0.63 -20.46 8.38
N SER A 94 -0.02 -20.47 7.20
CA SER A 94 -1.21 -21.28 6.96
C SER A 94 -0.91 -22.78 6.97
N ALA A 95 0.33 -23.18 6.63
CA ALA A 95 0.77 -24.58 6.73
C ALA A 95 0.97 -25.05 8.18
N LEU A 96 1.22 -24.11 9.12
CA LEU A 96 1.55 -24.41 10.51
C LEU A 96 0.38 -24.21 11.48
N THR A 97 -0.58 -23.34 11.18
CA THR A 97 -1.61 -22.93 12.16
C THR A 97 -2.94 -22.54 11.50
N GLU A 98 -4.07 -23.10 12.00
CA GLU A 98 -5.43 -22.75 11.54
C GLU A 98 -5.79 -21.27 11.77
N SER A 99 -5.25 -20.67 12.81
CA SER A 99 -5.40 -19.25 13.18
C SER A 99 -4.25 -18.36 12.66
N TRP A 100 -3.77 -18.65 11.44
CA TRP A 100 -2.68 -17.93 10.77
C TRP A 100 -2.88 -16.40 10.73
N GLY A 101 -4.12 -15.91 10.65
CA GLY A 101 -4.40 -14.47 10.63
C GLY A 101 -3.95 -13.72 11.90
N LEU A 102 -3.99 -14.37 13.07
CA LEU A 102 -3.48 -13.77 14.32
C LEU A 102 -1.95 -13.69 14.31
N ALA A 103 -1.30 -14.76 13.86
CA ALA A 103 0.15 -14.80 13.74
C ALA A 103 0.66 -13.79 12.70
N LEU A 104 -0.07 -13.61 11.59
CA LEU A 104 0.21 -12.62 10.56
C LEU A 104 0.05 -11.18 11.09
N GLY A 105 -0.98 -10.91 11.89
CA GLY A 105 -1.15 -9.63 12.57
C GLY A 105 -0.03 -9.31 13.58
N LEU A 106 0.44 -10.33 14.32
CA LEU A 106 1.58 -10.19 15.23
C LEU A 106 2.89 -9.92 14.47
N LEU A 107 3.15 -10.68 13.41
CA LEU A 107 4.30 -10.48 12.53
C LEU A 107 4.28 -9.06 11.95
N PHE A 108 3.13 -8.60 11.47
CA PHE A 108 2.96 -7.25 10.97
C PHE A 108 3.31 -6.19 12.03
N MET A 109 2.81 -6.33 13.26
CA MET A 109 3.16 -5.41 14.35
C MET A 109 4.67 -5.38 14.60
N VAL A 110 5.33 -6.54 14.65
CA VAL A 110 6.78 -6.62 14.85
C VAL A 110 7.53 -5.91 13.73
N VAL A 111 7.15 -6.15 12.46
CA VAL A 111 7.79 -5.52 11.30
C VAL A 111 7.59 -4.00 11.31
N VAL A 112 6.39 -3.51 11.64
CA VAL A 112 6.13 -2.06 11.72
C VAL A 112 6.94 -1.38 12.82
N ILE A 113 7.09 -2.04 13.98
CA ILE A 113 7.88 -1.50 15.09
C ILE A 113 9.38 -1.51 14.77
N ALA A 114 9.88 -2.60 14.19
CA ALA A 114 11.31 -2.77 13.87
C ALA A 114 11.74 -2.01 12.61
N ALA A 115 10.82 -1.79 11.66
CA ALA A 115 11.10 -1.19 10.35
C ALA A 115 10.00 -0.16 9.98
N PRO A 116 10.00 1.04 10.59
CA PRO A 116 8.97 2.06 10.38
C PRO A 116 8.94 2.64 8.95
N ALA A 117 10.02 2.47 8.18
CA ALA A 117 10.10 2.84 6.76
C ALA A 117 9.78 1.68 5.81
N GLY A 118 9.37 0.51 6.35
CA GLY A 118 9.14 -0.73 5.62
C GLY A 118 10.41 -1.36 5.04
N LEU A 119 10.22 -2.43 4.27
CA LEU A 119 11.29 -3.16 3.57
C LEU A 119 12.14 -2.24 2.68
N MET A 120 11.52 -1.25 2.02
CA MET A 120 12.25 -0.31 1.17
C MET A 120 13.19 0.60 1.97
N GLY A 121 12.84 0.94 3.22
CA GLY A 121 13.71 1.69 4.13
C GLY A 121 14.97 0.91 4.50
N TRP A 122 14.84 -0.39 4.76
CA TRP A 122 15.96 -1.28 5.03
C TRP A 122 16.85 -1.48 3.82
N LEU A 123 16.26 -1.69 2.64
CA LEU A 123 16.99 -1.79 1.37
C LEU A 123 17.80 -0.52 1.08
N ARG A 124 17.23 0.67 1.29
CA ARG A 124 17.94 1.95 1.13
C ARG A 124 19.08 2.13 2.15
N ALA A 125 18.86 1.69 3.40
CA ALA A 125 19.87 1.72 4.44
C ALA A 125 21.04 0.76 4.13
N ALA A 126 20.74 -0.44 3.63
CA ALA A 126 21.73 -1.44 3.21
C ALA A 126 22.49 -1.04 1.95
N MET A 127 21.84 -0.34 1.01
CA MET A 127 22.46 0.17 -0.23
C MET A 127 23.22 1.51 -0.04
N GLY A 128 23.46 1.97 1.20
CA GLY A 128 24.35 3.09 1.49
C GLY A 128 23.74 4.49 1.35
N GLY A 129 22.42 4.61 1.25
CA GLY A 129 21.73 5.90 1.28
C GLY A 129 21.66 6.45 2.70
N ARG A 130 22.65 7.27 3.12
CA ARG A 130 22.54 8.08 4.35
C ARG A 130 21.22 8.83 4.34
N ALA A 131 20.44 8.59 5.38
CA ALA A 131 19.26 9.35 5.72
C ALA A 131 19.56 10.86 5.69
N ARG A 132 18.78 11.58 4.89
CA ARG A 132 18.38 12.95 5.16
C ARG A 132 16.88 13.04 4.93
#